data_AF-A0A975BFN6-F1
#
_entry.id   AF-A0A975BFN6-F1
#
_cell.length_a   1.000
_cell.length_b   1.000
_cell.length_c   1.000
_cell.angle_alpha   90.00
_cell.angle_beta   90.00
_cell.angle_gamma   90.00
#
_symmetry.space_group_name_H-M   'P 1'
#
loop_
_entity.id
_entity.type
_entity.pdbx_description
1 polymer ?
#
loop_
_entity_poly.entity_id
_entity_poly.type
_entity_poly.pdbx_seq_one_letter_code
_entity_poly.pdbx_strand_id
1 'polypeptide(L)'
;MSVNIRSALENLKEEDIDRLRLKLRRRFGEQLRKIPTIPDMAKFPSRDTEALFQEAVKDLLEDRRRCPTETKKALLGCLYNIVRSKVSHIQSKWNDVKKRKKERQNGYALENQPANIYGRKINQHDLGKSSDAVVQQITSDAYQSKLHEQILSLVEDDALLKQIIEYQIDSGGPVKAQKIADALGVGIEEIYNANKRLKARLKKINKEYRGRYYV
;
A
#
# COMPACT_ATOMS: atom_id res chain seq x y z
N MET A 1 -4.27 -10.74 34.80
CA MET A 1 -4.30 -9.40 35.43
C MET A 1 -4.50 -8.37 34.33
N SER A 2 -5.68 -7.75 34.24
CA SER A 2 -5.91 -6.66 33.28
C SER A 2 -5.07 -5.47 33.69
N VAL A 3 -4.07 -5.11 32.90
CA VAL A 3 -3.22 -3.97 33.22
C VAL A 3 -4.07 -2.70 33.13
N ASN A 4 -4.10 -1.92 34.20
CA ASN A 4 -5.00 -0.78 34.31
C ASN A 4 -4.47 0.40 33.49
N ILE A 5 -4.85 0.46 32.20
CA ILE A 5 -4.48 1.52 31.25
C ILE A 5 -4.81 2.91 31.80
N ARG A 6 -5.93 3.05 32.52
CA ARG A 6 -6.32 4.33 33.13
C ARG A 6 -5.28 4.81 34.14
N SER A 7 -4.87 3.93 35.06
CA SER A 7 -3.81 4.25 36.03
C SER A 7 -2.47 4.57 35.34
N ALA A 8 -2.13 3.87 34.26
CA ALA A 8 -0.90 4.15 33.51
C ALA A 8 -0.92 5.53 32.81
N LEU A 9 -2.09 5.94 32.30
CA LEU A 9 -2.28 7.27 31.69
C LEU A 9 -2.28 8.39 32.73
N GLU A 10 -2.91 8.18 33.89
CA GLU A 10 -2.91 9.15 35.01
C GLU A 10 -1.51 9.41 35.57
N ASN A 11 -0.63 8.40 35.52
CA ASN A 11 0.76 8.51 35.96
C ASN A 11 1.70 9.20 34.94
N LEU A 12 1.21 9.59 33.76
CA LEU A 12 2.00 10.35 32.80
C LEU A 12 2.13 11.81 33.25
N LYS A 13 3.36 12.33 33.29
CA LYS A 13 3.58 13.75 33.52
C LYS A 13 3.13 14.57 32.31
N GLU A 14 2.59 15.76 32.58
CA GLU A 14 2.15 16.70 31.56
C GLU A 14 3.27 17.03 30.56
N GLU A 15 4.50 17.19 31.05
CA GLU A 15 5.69 17.47 30.22
C GLU A 15 5.94 16.41 29.14
N ASP A 16 5.65 15.14 29.42
CA ASP A 16 5.83 14.06 28.45
C ASP A 16 4.72 14.02 27.42
N ILE A 17 3.50 14.33 27.86
CA ILE A 17 2.35 14.49 26.99
C ILE A 17 2.61 15.66 26.03
N ASP A 18 3.12 16.77 26.53
CA ASP A 18 3.44 17.95 25.72
C ASP A 18 4.59 17.70 24.75
N ARG A 19 5.65 17.00 25.18
CA ARG A 19 6.71 16.54 24.27
C ARG A 19 6.14 15.64 23.16
N LEU A 20 5.22 14.74 23.49
CA LEU A 20 4.57 13.88 22.51
C LEU A 20 3.68 14.70 21.56
N ARG A 21 2.84 15.61 22.07
CA ARG A 21 2.01 16.53 21.27
C ARG A 21 2.86 17.37 20.32
N LEU A 22 3.94 17.97 20.80
CA LEU A 22 4.87 18.75 19.98
C LEU A 22 5.49 17.86 18.87
N LYS A 23 5.89 16.63 19.21
CA LYS A 23 6.43 15.67 18.24
C LYS A 23 5.39 15.29 17.18
N LEU A 24 4.14 15.06 17.57
CA LEU A 24 3.02 14.78 16.66
C LEU A 24 2.75 15.97 15.73
N ARG A 25 2.69 17.19 16.27
CA ARG A 25 2.52 18.43 15.50
C ARG A 25 3.64 18.63 14.47
N ARG A 26 4.90 18.49 14.88
CA ARG A 26 6.05 18.61 13.97
C ARG A 26 6.05 17.56 12.86
N ARG A 27 5.66 16.32 13.18
CA ARG A 27 5.71 15.21 12.22
C ARG A 27 4.52 15.17 11.27
N PHE A 28 3.32 15.40 11.78
CA PHE A 28 2.07 15.17 11.05
C PHE A 28 1.28 16.46 10.77
N GLY A 29 1.59 17.57 11.45
CA GLY A 29 0.84 18.80 11.31
C GLY A 29 0.82 19.33 9.88
N GLU A 30 1.97 19.36 9.19
CA GLU A 30 2.03 19.79 7.80
C GLU A 30 1.26 18.84 6.86
N GLN A 31 1.34 17.53 7.13
CA GLN A 31 0.64 16.52 6.33
C GLN A 31 -0.88 16.66 6.44
N LEU A 32 -1.38 16.92 7.63
CA LEU A 32 -2.81 17.11 7.89
C LEU A 32 -3.33 18.45 7.35
N ARG A 33 -2.54 19.53 7.41
CA ARG A 33 -2.89 20.84 6.82
C ARG A 33 -3.08 20.79 5.31
N LYS A 34 -2.33 19.93 4.60
CA LYS A 34 -2.43 19.77 3.14
C LYS A 34 -3.73 19.09 2.69
N ILE A 35 -4.52 18.57 3.62
CA ILE A 35 -5.79 17.90 3.32
C ILE A 35 -6.90 18.95 3.42
N PRO A 36 -7.51 19.40 2.29
CA PRO A 36 -8.52 20.45 2.28
C PRO A 36 -9.84 19.97 2.84
N THR A 37 -10.53 20.80 3.61
CA THR A 37 -11.83 20.47 4.23
C THR A 37 -12.85 20.28 3.12
N ILE A 38 -13.26 19.04 2.88
CA ILE A 38 -14.27 18.71 1.86
C ILE A 38 -15.58 18.41 2.59
N PRO A 39 -16.75 18.87 2.12
CA PRO A 39 -18.05 18.55 2.71
C PRO A 39 -18.32 17.04 2.85
N ASP A 40 -17.97 16.23 1.84
CA ASP A 40 -18.02 14.76 1.87
C ASP A 40 -17.13 14.12 2.95
N MET A 41 -16.26 14.92 3.57
CA MET A 41 -15.35 14.50 4.62
C MET A 41 -15.83 14.81 6.04
N ALA A 42 -17.07 15.24 6.23
CA ALA A 42 -17.65 15.53 7.55
C ALA A 42 -17.67 14.32 8.51
N LYS A 43 -17.57 13.09 7.99
CA LYS A 43 -17.52 11.85 8.81
C LYS A 43 -16.11 11.44 9.24
N PHE A 44 -15.06 12.17 8.87
CA PHE A 44 -13.68 11.77 9.18
C PHE A 44 -13.24 12.24 10.57
N PRO A 45 -12.36 11.47 11.23
CA PRO A 45 -11.72 11.91 12.45
C PRO A 45 -11.06 13.27 12.23
N SER A 46 -11.08 14.09 13.27
CA SER A 46 -10.62 15.48 13.20
C SER A 46 -9.20 15.55 12.64
N ARG A 47 -8.94 16.56 11.81
CA ARG A 47 -7.63 16.77 11.16
C ARG A 47 -6.65 17.54 12.03
N ASP A 48 -7.05 17.79 13.27
CA ASP A 48 -6.17 18.31 14.29
C ASP A 48 -5.42 17.15 14.97
N THR A 49 -4.10 17.29 15.04
CA THR A 49 -3.25 16.40 15.83
C THR A 49 -3.69 16.25 17.28
N GLU A 50 -4.26 17.29 17.90
CA GLU A 50 -4.77 17.21 19.27
C GLU A 50 -6.00 16.30 19.35
N ALA A 51 -6.96 16.48 18.46
CA ALA A 51 -8.14 15.64 18.42
C ALA A 51 -7.80 14.17 18.10
N LEU A 52 -6.85 13.92 17.19
CA LEU A 52 -6.36 12.56 16.94
C LEU A 52 -5.66 11.94 18.15
N PHE A 53 -4.96 12.75 18.94
CA PHE A 53 -4.37 12.32 20.19
C PHE A 53 -5.45 11.95 21.22
N GLN A 54 -6.48 12.78 21.40
CA GLN A 54 -7.61 12.49 22.27
C GLN A 54 -8.36 11.22 21.85
N GLU A 55 -8.57 11.02 20.54
CA GLU A 55 -9.13 9.77 20.03
C GLU A 55 -8.23 8.57 20.30
N ALA A 56 -6.91 8.72 20.24
CA ALA A 56 -5.98 7.63 20.56
C ALA A 56 -6.05 7.26 22.04
N VAL A 57 -6.17 8.24 22.94
CA VAL A 57 -6.41 8.01 24.38
C VAL A 57 -7.74 7.30 24.58
N LYS A 58 -8.81 7.74 23.91
CA LYS A 58 -10.13 7.11 23.96
C LYS A 58 -10.10 5.67 23.47
N ASP A 59 -9.43 5.39 22.34
CA ASP A 59 -9.26 4.03 21.81
C ASP A 59 -8.56 3.09 22.81
N LEU A 60 -7.63 3.61 23.61
CA LEU A 60 -6.97 2.86 24.68
C LEU A 60 -7.88 2.62 25.89
N LEU A 61 -8.63 3.65 26.31
CA LEU A 61 -9.55 3.54 27.45
C LEU A 61 -10.73 2.59 27.17
N GLU A 62 -11.18 2.51 25.91
CA GLU A 62 -12.23 1.60 25.46
C GLU A 62 -11.70 0.19 25.08
N ASP A 63 -10.41 -0.09 25.34
CA ASP A 63 -9.73 -1.36 25.02
C ASP A 63 -9.84 -1.78 23.54
N ARG A 64 -10.05 -0.81 22.63
CA ARG A 64 -10.06 -1.06 21.17
C ARG A 64 -8.66 -1.39 20.64
N ARG A 65 -7.63 -1.06 21.42
CA ARG A 65 -6.21 -1.18 21.07
C ARG A 65 -5.46 -1.75 22.27
N ARG A 66 -4.82 -2.91 22.10
CA ARG A 66 -3.89 -3.43 23.10
C ARG A 66 -2.63 -2.59 23.14
N CYS A 67 -2.20 -2.26 24.35
CA CYS A 67 -1.07 -1.36 24.56
C CYS A 67 -0.19 -1.87 25.71
N PRO A 68 1.13 -2.01 25.51
CA PRO A 68 2.04 -2.33 26.61
C PRO A 68 2.14 -1.13 27.55
N THR A 69 1.69 -1.33 28.78
CA THR A 69 1.68 -0.33 29.87
C THR A 69 2.80 -0.56 30.88
N GLU A 70 3.68 -1.53 30.64
CA GLU A 70 4.80 -1.92 31.51
C GLU A 70 5.77 -0.76 31.76
N THR A 71 5.94 0.12 30.78
CA THR A 71 6.78 1.31 30.91
C THR A 71 6.10 2.53 30.30
N LYS A 72 6.35 3.70 30.90
CA LYS A 72 5.95 5.00 30.36
C LYS A 72 6.37 5.19 28.90
N LYS A 73 7.59 4.77 28.55
CA LYS A 73 8.10 4.87 27.17
C LYS A 73 7.30 4.01 26.20
N ALA A 74 6.89 2.81 26.61
CA ALA A 74 6.05 1.93 25.82
C ALA A 74 4.65 2.53 25.59
N LEU A 75 4.03 3.10 26.64
CA LEU A 75 2.73 3.76 26.55
C LEU A 75 2.76 4.97 25.60
N LEU A 76 3.75 5.86 25.74
CA LEU A 76 3.92 7.01 24.85
C LEU A 76 4.20 6.59 23.39
N GLY A 77 4.99 5.54 23.19
CA GLY A 77 5.25 4.97 21.87
C GLY A 77 3.99 4.37 21.23
N CYS A 78 3.18 3.70 22.04
CA CYS A 78 1.90 3.14 21.64
C CYS A 78 0.90 4.23 21.23
N LEU A 79 0.72 5.28 22.05
CA LEU A 79 -0.09 6.46 21.70
C LEU A 79 0.36 7.10 20.38
N TYR A 80 1.68 7.29 20.22
CA TYR A 80 2.25 7.80 18.98
C TYR A 80 1.90 6.93 17.77
N ASN A 81 1.99 5.61 17.90
CA ASN A 81 1.69 4.66 16.83
C ASN A 81 0.20 4.64 16.47
N ILE A 82 -0.70 4.77 17.45
CA ILE A 82 -2.15 4.88 17.19
C ILE A 82 -2.43 6.15 16.38
N VAL A 83 -1.89 7.30 16.80
CA VAL A 83 -2.05 8.56 16.05
C VAL A 83 -1.47 8.42 14.64
N ARG A 84 -0.25 7.86 14.50
CA ARG A 84 0.37 7.61 13.19
C ARG A 84 -0.52 6.75 12.28
N SER A 85 -1.14 5.70 12.82
CA SER A 85 -2.08 4.85 12.09
C SER A 85 -3.30 5.65 11.63
N LYS A 86 -3.92 6.44 12.51
CA LYS A 86 -5.05 7.32 12.15
C LYS A 86 -4.69 8.31 11.05
N VAL A 87 -3.53 8.99 11.14
CA VAL A 87 -3.03 9.91 10.09
C VAL A 87 -2.87 9.17 8.76
N SER A 88 -2.29 7.97 8.78
CA SER A 88 -2.14 7.15 7.57
C SER A 88 -3.48 6.78 6.95
N HIS A 89 -4.50 6.48 7.76
CA HIS A 89 -5.85 6.21 7.25
C HIS A 89 -6.48 7.45 6.61
N ILE A 90 -6.36 8.62 7.24
CA ILE A 90 -6.85 9.89 6.68
C ILE A 90 -6.17 10.16 5.32
N GLN A 91 -4.86 9.98 5.23
CA GLN A 91 -4.11 10.17 3.99
C GLN A 91 -4.50 9.18 2.89
N SER A 92 -4.67 7.90 3.24
CA SER A 92 -5.11 6.90 2.26
C SER A 92 -6.45 7.30 1.65
N LYS A 93 -7.42 7.64 2.50
CA LYS A 93 -8.75 8.07 2.03
C LYS A 93 -8.71 9.36 1.23
N TRP A 94 -7.84 10.30 1.62
CA TRP A 94 -7.61 11.52 0.83
C TRP A 94 -7.09 11.20 -0.58
N ASN A 95 -6.12 10.30 -0.69
CA ASN A 95 -5.58 9.88 -1.97
C ASN A 95 -6.64 9.19 -2.83
N ASP A 96 -7.52 8.39 -2.23
CA ASP A 96 -8.63 7.74 -2.94
C ASP A 96 -9.62 8.78 -3.50
N VAL A 97 -9.97 9.81 -2.71
CA VAL A 97 -10.81 10.92 -3.19
C VAL A 97 -10.13 11.68 -4.32
N LYS A 98 -8.82 11.92 -4.23
CA LYS A 98 -8.04 12.58 -5.30
C LYS A 98 -8.02 11.73 -6.58
N LYS A 99 -7.84 10.41 -6.45
CA LYS A 99 -7.88 9.44 -7.57
C LYS A 99 -9.24 9.51 -8.28
N ARG A 100 -10.34 9.40 -7.51
CA ARG A 100 -11.72 9.50 -8.04
C ARG A 100 -12.01 10.82 -8.74
N LYS A 101 -11.55 11.96 -8.18
CA LYS A 101 -11.72 13.27 -8.83
C LYS A 101 -10.99 13.33 -10.18
N LYS A 102 -9.75 12.82 -10.24
CA LYS A 102 -8.97 12.75 -11.47
C LYS A 102 -9.61 11.83 -12.51
N GLU A 103 -10.14 10.69 -12.07
CA GLU A 103 -10.88 9.75 -12.94
C GLU A 103 -12.16 10.37 -13.48
N ARG A 104 -12.95 11.08 -12.66
CA ARG A 104 -14.13 11.80 -13.14
C ARG A 104 -13.77 12.88 -14.16
N GLN A 105 -12.76 13.70 -13.88
CA GLN A 105 -12.29 14.73 -14.83
C GLN A 105 -11.82 14.13 -16.16
N ASN A 106 -11.16 12.97 -16.11
CA ASN A 106 -10.74 12.26 -17.32
C ASN A 106 -11.88 11.51 -18.03
N GLY A 107 -12.90 11.07 -17.31
CA GLY A 107 -14.09 10.39 -17.85
C GLY A 107 -14.95 11.31 -18.71
N TYR A 108 -15.14 12.56 -18.28
CA TYR A 108 -15.82 13.58 -19.10
C TYR A 108 -15.04 13.97 -20.37
N ALA A 109 -13.74 13.68 -20.46
CA ALA A 109 -12.95 13.88 -21.68
C ALA A 109 -13.09 12.73 -22.70
N LEU A 110 -13.67 11.59 -22.31
CA LEU A 110 -13.82 10.38 -23.14
C LEU A 110 -15.21 10.21 -23.76
N GLU A 111 -16.22 10.97 -23.31
CA GLU A 111 -17.60 10.84 -23.81
C GLU A 111 -17.86 11.59 -25.13
N ASN A 112 -16.90 12.38 -25.62
CA ASN A 112 -16.99 13.12 -26.89
C ASN A 112 -16.02 12.63 -27.98
N GLN A 113 -15.43 11.45 -27.84
CA GLN A 113 -14.63 10.85 -28.92
C GLN A 113 -15.31 9.58 -29.45
N PRO A 114 -15.59 9.48 -30.77
CA PRO A 114 -16.14 8.26 -31.35
C PRO A 114 -15.18 7.11 -31.08
N ALA A 115 -15.75 5.98 -30.65
CA ALA A 115 -15.05 4.79 -30.20
C ALA A 115 -13.98 4.33 -31.21
N ASN A 116 -12.73 4.73 -30.96
CA ASN A 116 -11.59 4.21 -31.69
C ASN A 116 -11.13 2.93 -30.97
N ILE A 117 -11.41 1.79 -31.62
CA ILE A 117 -11.35 0.42 -31.10
C ILE A 117 -9.91 -0.09 -30.85
N TYR A 118 -8.88 0.75 -31.00
CA TYR A 118 -7.49 0.35 -30.76
C TYR A 118 -6.85 1.18 -29.65
N GLY A 119 -6.60 0.54 -28.49
CA GLY A 119 -5.70 1.06 -27.47
C GLY A 119 -6.35 1.52 -26.17
N ARG A 120 -6.97 0.59 -25.43
CA ARG A 120 -7.38 0.87 -24.04
C ARG A 120 -6.13 1.02 -23.17
N LYS A 121 -5.77 2.26 -22.82
CA LYS A 121 -4.68 2.61 -21.91
C LYS A 121 -4.93 1.97 -20.53
N ILE A 122 -4.11 1.00 -20.16
CA ILE A 122 -4.02 0.49 -18.79
C ILE A 122 -3.35 1.57 -17.94
N ASN A 123 -4.09 2.16 -16.99
CA ASN A 123 -3.59 3.19 -16.10
C ASN A 123 -2.59 2.60 -15.08
N GLN A 124 -1.33 3.06 -15.14
CA GLN A 124 -0.19 2.57 -14.35
C GLN A 124 -0.22 2.87 -12.83
N HIS A 125 -1.38 3.08 -12.19
CA HIS A 125 -1.42 3.52 -10.79
C HIS A 125 -1.85 2.47 -9.75
N ASP A 126 -2.09 1.23 -10.17
CA ASP A 126 -2.37 0.10 -9.26
C ASP A 126 -1.15 -0.80 -8.97
N LEU A 127 0.06 -0.42 -9.41
CA LEU A 127 1.29 -1.19 -9.17
C LEU A 127 1.97 -0.93 -7.81
N GLY A 128 1.31 -0.18 -6.90
CA GLY A 128 1.94 0.33 -5.67
C GLY A 128 1.59 -0.43 -4.39
N LYS A 129 0.51 -1.21 -4.36
CA LYS A 129 0.11 -2.02 -3.22
C LYS A 129 -0.55 -3.29 -3.72
N SER A 130 0.06 -4.42 -3.34
CA SER A 130 -0.36 -5.78 -3.65
C SER A 130 0.10 -6.30 -5.01
N SER A 131 1.25 -6.98 -5.01
CA SER A 131 1.53 -8.04 -5.99
C SER A 131 0.42 -9.12 -6.01
N ASP A 132 -0.46 -9.15 -5.00
CA ASP A 132 -1.48 -10.18 -4.83
C ASP A 132 -2.85 -9.78 -5.44
N ALA A 133 -3.05 -8.51 -5.83
CA ALA A 133 -4.33 -8.04 -6.39
C ALA A 133 -4.38 -8.04 -7.93
N VAL A 134 -3.23 -7.96 -8.61
CA VAL A 134 -3.15 -8.02 -10.08
C VAL A 134 -3.42 -9.43 -10.61
N VAL A 135 -3.18 -10.45 -9.78
CA VAL A 135 -3.41 -11.86 -10.10
C VAL A 135 -4.90 -12.24 -10.01
N GLN A 136 -5.70 -11.53 -9.21
CA GLN A 136 -7.11 -11.88 -8.96
C GLN A 136 -8.13 -11.27 -9.94
N GLN A 137 -7.70 -10.41 -10.87
CA GLN A 137 -8.64 -9.65 -11.72
C GLN A 137 -8.46 -9.95 -13.21
N ILE A 138 -8.34 -11.24 -13.58
CA ILE A 138 -8.24 -11.66 -14.97
C ILE A 138 -9.21 -12.82 -15.25
N THR A 139 -10.50 -12.51 -15.37
CA THR A 139 -11.54 -13.41 -15.88
C THR A 139 -11.67 -13.23 -17.40
N SER A 140 -10.86 -13.96 -18.15
CA SER A 140 -11.02 -14.30 -19.57
C SER A 140 -9.84 -15.19 -19.96
N ASP A 141 -10.07 -16.48 -20.17
CA ASP A 141 -9.04 -17.48 -20.44
C ASP A 141 -8.17 -17.12 -21.67
N ALA A 142 -8.75 -16.43 -22.64
CA ALA A 142 -8.05 -15.95 -23.83
C ALA A 142 -7.13 -14.75 -23.55
N TYR A 143 -7.47 -13.90 -22.57
CA TYR A 143 -6.62 -12.76 -22.17
C TYR A 143 -5.48 -13.20 -21.25
N GLN A 144 -5.71 -14.18 -20.36
CA GLN A 144 -4.64 -14.80 -19.56
C GLN A 144 -3.62 -15.49 -20.46
N SER A 145 -4.07 -16.27 -21.45
CA SER A 145 -3.18 -17.00 -22.36
C SER A 145 -2.23 -16.06 -23.13
N LYS A 146 -2.76 -14.95 -23.69
CA LYS A 146 -1.92 -13.95 -24.38
C LYS A 146 -0.94 -13.22 -23.46
N LEU A 147 -1.37 -12.91 -22.24
CA LEU A 147 -0.48 -12.26 -21.26
C LEU A 147 0.61 -13.23 -20.77
N HIS A 148 0.29 -14.51 -20.61
CA HIS A 148 1.25 -15.56 -20.27
C HIS A 148 2.28 -15.74 -21.38
N GLU A 149 1.86 -15.84 -22.64
CA GLU A 149 2.77 -15.90 -23.79
C GLU A 149 3.71 -14.69 -23.82
N GLN A 150 3.19 -13.48 -23.58
CA GLN A 150 4.00 -12.27 -23.52
C GLN A 150 4.98 -12.25 -22.34
N ILE A 151 4.61 -12.78 -21.18
CA ILE A 151 5.53 -12.86 -20.04
C ILE A 151 6.62 -13.90 -20.30
N LEU A 152 6.25 -15.06 -20.85
CA LEU A 152 7.19 -16.12 -21.20
C LEU A 152 8.18 -15.67 -22.28
N SER A 153 7.74 -14.91 -23.29
CA SER A 153 8.63 -14.37 -24.31
C SER A 153 9.69 -13.40 -23.76
N LEU A 154 9.47 -12.80 -22.58
CA LEU A 154 10.44 -11.91 -21.92
C LEU A 154 11.54 -12.66 -21.16
N VAL A 155 11.35 -13.98 -20.98
CA VAL A 155 12.23 -14.84 -20.20
C VAL A 155 12.70 -16.06 -20.98
N GLU A 156 12.50 -16.10 -22.30
CA GLU A 156 12.93 -17.19 -23.18
C GLU A 156 14.44 -17.51 -23.08
N ASP A 157 15.26 -16.50 -22.79
CA ASP A 157 16.71 -16.60 -22.62
C ASP A 157 17.17 -16.98 -21.20
N ASP A 158 16.25 -17.08 -20.22
CA ASP A 158 16.57 -17.46 -18.82
C ASP A 158 15.70 -18.65 -18.40
N ALA A 159 16.21 -19.86 -18.65
CA ALA A 159 15.49 -21.12 -18.40
C ALA A 159 15.01 -21.26 -16.94
N LEU A 160 15.83 -20.84 -15.97
CA LEU A 160 15.46 -20.89 -14.55
C LEU A 160 14.31 -19.92 -14.25
N LEU A 161 14.38 -18.70 -14.78
CA LEU A 161 13.34 -17.71 -14.58
C LEU A 161 12.02 -18.12 -15.24
N LYS A 162 12.10 -18.76 -16.41
CA LYS A 162 10.95 -19.35 -17.10
C LYS A 162 10.27 -20.42 -16.24
N GLN A 163 11.02 -21.38 -15.71
CA GLN A 163 10.49 -22.43 -14.83
C GLN A 163 9.84 -21.88 -13.55
N ILE A 164 10.44 -20.82 -12.96
CA ILE A 164 9.86 -20.15 -11.78
C ILE A 164 8.50 -19.52 -12.10
N ILE A 165 8.38 -18.89 -13.28
CA ILE A 165 7.14 -18.24 -13.71
C ILE A 165 6.06 -19.27 -14.04
N GLU A 166 6.41 -20.32 -14.78
CA GLU A 166 5.50 -21.44 -15.09
C GLU A 166 4.96 -22.07 -13.80
N TYR A 167 5.84 -22.38 -12.84
CA TYR A 167 5.43 -22.93 -11.54
C TYR A 167 4.49 -22.00 -10.75
N GLN A 168 4.71 -20.69 -10.79
CA GLN A 168 3.82 -19.71 -10.14
C GLN A 168 2.44 -19.63 -10.81
N ILE A 169 2.40 -19.74 -12.14
CA ILE A 169 1.15 -19.76 -12.92
C ILE A 169 0.37 -21.03 -12.59
N ASP A 170 1.01 -22.19 -12.65
CA ASP A 170 0.40 -23.49 -12.38
C ASP A 170 -0.10 -23.62 -10.94
N SER A 171 0.57 -22.96 -10.00
CA SER A 171 0.18 -22.93 -8.59
C SER A 171 -1.04 -22.03 -8.30
N GLY A 172 -1.54 -21.29 -9.30
CA GLY A 172 -2.75 -20.48 -9.18
C GLY A 172 -2.62 -19.26 -8.25
N GLY A 173 -1.41 -18.80 -7.95
CA GLY A 173 -1.22 -17.66 -7.05
C GLY A 173 0.20 -17.45 -6.52
N PRO A 174 0.39 -16.44 -5.66
CA PRO A 174 1.71 -16.09 -5.12
C PRO A 174 2.26 -17.20 -4.23
N VAL A 175 3.31 -17.86 -4.72
CA VAL A 175 4.02 -18.92 -3.98
C VAL A 175 5.25 -18.35 -3.27
N LYS A 176 5.47 -18.78 -2.02
CA LYS A 176 6.66 -18.40 -1.24
C LYS A 176 7.93 -18.94 -1.91
N ALA A 177 8.99 -18.13 -1.93
CA ALA A 177 10.28 -18.50 -2.55
C ALA A 177 10.84 -19.86 -2.09
N GLN A 178 10.69 -20.19 -0.80
CA GLN A 178 11.10 -21.50 -0.27
C GLN A 178 10.39 -22.66 -0.99
N LYS A 179 9.07 -22.57 -1.19
CA LYS A 179 8.32 -23.63 -1.87
C LYS A 179 8.73 -23.81 -3.33
N ILE A 180 9.07 -22.71 -4.00
CA ILE A 180 9.57 -22.73 -5.38
C ILE A 180 10.96 -23.37 -5.42
N ALA A 181 11.84 -23.01 -4.48
CA ALA A 181 13.16 -23.60 -4.34
C ALA A 181 13.08 -25.12 -4.13
N ASP A 182 12.21 -25.55 -3.21
CA ASP A 182 11.98 -26.96 -2.90
C ASP A 182 11.40 -27.72 -4.11
N ALA A 183 10.45 -27.11 -4.84
CA ALA A 183 9.80 -27.75 -5.99
C ALA A 183 10.71 -27.85 -7.22
N LEU A 184 11.59 -26.88 -7.44
CA LEU A 184 12.50 -26.85 -8.59
C LEU A 184 13.88 -27.46 -8.27
N GLY A 185 14.15 -27.82 -7.01
CA GLY A 185 15.44 -28.36 -6.60
C GLY A 185 16.58 -27.36 -6.71
N VAL A 186 16.29 -26.07 -6.54
CA VAL A 186 17.25 -24.97 -6.71
C VAL A 186 17.53 -24.25 -5.39
N GLY A 187 18.65 -23.54 -5.31
CA GLY A 187 18.98 -22.77 -4.12
C GLY A 187 18.01 -21.60 -3.90
N ILE A 188 17.62 -21.33 -2.65
CA ILE A 188 16.76 -20.18 -2.35
C ILE A 188 17.37 -18.84 -2.80
N GLU A 189 18.71 -18.74 -2.78
CA GLU A 189 19.44 -17.57 -3.30
C GLU A 189 19.25 -17.41 -4.82
N GLU A 190 19.17 -18.50 -5.57
CA GLU A 190 18.94 -18.49 -7.01
C GLU A 190 17.54 -17.97 -7.32
N ILE A 191 16.53 -18.32 -6.51
CA ILE A 191 15.18 -17.76 -6.60
C ILE A 191 15.20 -16.24 -6.38
N TYR A 192 15.94 -15.74 -5.37
CA TYR A 192 16.05 -14.30 -5.15
C TYR A 192 16.77 -13.58 -6.29
N ASN A 193 17.83 -14.19 -6.83
CA ASN A 193 18.58 -13.67 -7.97
C ASN A 193 17.71 -13.62 -9.24
N ALA A 194 16.96 -14.68 -9.53
CA ALA A 194 16.02 -14.74 -10.63
C ALA A 194 14.95 -13.64 -10.52
N ASN A 195 14.36 -13.46 -9.33
CA ASN A 195 13.40 -12.39 -9.07
C ASN A 195 14.01 -10.98 -9.26
N LYS A 196 15.29 -10.79 -8.90
CA LYS A 196 16.01 -9.53 -9.12
C LYS A 196 16.21 -9.28 -10.62
N ARG A 197 16.57 -10.30 -11.40
CA ARG A 197 16.70 -10.22 -12.86
C ARG A 197 15.37 -9.91 -13.53
N LEU A 198 14.28 -10.57 -13.12
CA LEU A 198 12.93 -10.29 -13.61
C LEU A 198 12.52 -8.83 -13.39
N LYS A 199 12.73 -8.30 -12.18
CA LYS A 199 12.44 -6.89 -11.88
C LYS A 199 13.24 -5.93 -12.76
N ALA A 200 14.50 -6.24 -13.03
CA ALA A 200 15.34 -5.43 -13.91
C ALA A 200 14.84 -5.42 -15.36
N ARG A 201 14.45 -6.58 -15.88
CA ARG A 201 13.87 -6.73 -17.24
C ARG A 201 12.56 -5.98 -17.38
N LEU A 202 11.64 -6.16 -16.43
CA LEU A 202 10.36 -5.43 -16.39
C LEU A 202 10.56 -3.91 -16.34
N LYS A 203 11.57 -3.44 -15.59
CA LYS A 203 11.90 -2.01 -15.53
C LYS A 203 12.41 -1.47 -16.87
N LYS A 204 13.22 -2.25 -17.60
CA LYS A 204 13.72 -1.89 -18.94
C LYS A 204 12.57 -1.72 -19.93
N ILE A 205 11.68 -2.70 -19.96
CA ILE A 205 10.49 -2.70 -20.82
C ILE A 205 9.60 -1.49 -20.48
N ASN A 206 9.31 -1.26 -19.20
CA ASN A 206 8.49 -0.11 -18.79
C ASN A 206 9.14 1.24 -19.18
N LYS A 207 10.48 1.33 -19.16
CA LYS A 207 11.20 2.52 -19.63
C LYS A 207 11.05 2.71 -21.16
N GLU A 208 11.17 1.63 -21.93
CA GLU A 208 10.99 1.66 -23.39
C GLU A 208 9.56 2.04 -23.79
N TYR A 209 8.55 1.51 -23.10
CA TYR A 209 7.15 1.90 -23.32
C TYR A 209 6.89 3.35 -22.91
N ARG A 210 7.41 3.82 -21.76
CA ARG A 210 7.27 5.22 -21.37
C ARG A 210 7.97 6.19 -22.33
N GLY A 211 9.10 5.80 -22.92
CA GLY A 211 9.81 6.64 -23.89
C GLY A 211 9.04 6.89 -25.20
N ARG A 212 8.17 5.96 -25.63
CA ARG A 212 7.42 6.07 -26.88
C ARG A 212 6.15 6.95 -26.81
N TYR A 213 5.74 7.38 -25.61
CA TYR A 213 4.58 8.26 -25.42
C TYR A 213 4.96 9.71 -25.04
N TYR A 214 6.25 10.04 -25.10
CA TYR A 214 6.81 11.38 -24.88
C TYR A 214 7.74 11.77 -26.04
N VAL A 215 7.27 11.57 -27.27
CA VAL A 215 7.79 12.20 -28.49
C VAL A 215 6.60 12.86 -29.18
#